data_AF-W9HC49-F1
#
_entry.id   AF-W9HC49-F1
#
_cell.length_a   1.000
_cell.length_b   1.000
_cell.length_c   1.000
_cell.angle_alpha   90.00
_cell.angle_beta   90.00
_cell.angle_gamma   90.00
#
_symmetry.space_group_name_H-M   'P 1'
#
loop_
_entity.id
_entity.type
_entity.pdbx_description
1 polymer ?
#
loop_
_entity_poly.entity_id
_entity_poly.type
_entity_poly.pdbx_seq_one_letter_code
_entity_poly.pdbx_strand_id
1 'polypeptide(L)' 'MIPGATLLDTVIGVISASNGQPAGSCAIRSAKFLHPVRPGDGMVIEWSPSPNGESRFTCRVGDTRVLTGSLAR' A
#
# COMPACT_ATOMS: atom_id res chain seq x y z
N MET A 1 1.90 -10.09 -14.89
CA MET A 1 1.91 -9.91 -13.43
C MET A 1 2.65 -8.62 -13.11
N ILE A 2 2.16 -7.83 -12.16
CA ILE A 2 2.84 -6.60 -11.74
C ILE A 2 3.94 -6.98 -10.73
N PRO A 3 5.18 -6.47 -10.86
CA PRO A 3 6.23 -6.67 -9.86
C PRO A 3 5.82 -6.11 -8.49
N GLY A 4 6.17 -6.81 -7.41
CA GLY A 4 5.80 -6.40 -6.06
C GLY A 4 6.30 -4.99 -5.70
N ALA A 5 7.53 -4.64 -6.10
CA ALA A 5 8.07 -3.30 -5.87
C ALA A 5 7.27 -2.19 -6.59
N THR A 6 6.86 -2.41 -7.83
CA THR A 6 6.03 -1.46 -8.60
C THR A 6 4.63 -1.31 -7.99
N LEU A 7 4.05 -2.43 -7.53
CA LEU A 7 2.77 -2.39 -6.82
C LEU A 7 2.87 -1.60 -5.52
N LEU A 8 3.95 -1.82 -4.75
CA LEU A 8 4.18 -1.14 -3.49
C LEU A 8 4.43 0.36 -3.68
N ASP A 9 5.21 0.75 -4.69
CA ASP A 9 5.43 2.15 -5.06
C ASP A 9 4.10 2.87 -5.37
N THR A 10 3.22 2.21 -6.13
CA THR A 10 1.88 2.73 -6.43
C THR A 10 1.06 2.95 -5.16
N VAL A 11 1.08 1.99 -4.23
CA VAL A 11 0.35 2.10 -2.96
C VAL A 11 0.90 3.23 -2.09
N ILE A 12 2.22 3.36 -1.99
CA ILE A 12 2.86 4.45 -1.23
C ILE A 12 2.52 5.80 -1.84
N GLY A 13 2.54 5.91 -3.18
CA GLY A 13 2.14 7.12 -3.89
C GLY A 13 0.71 7.55 -3.58
N VAL A 14 -0.25 6.62 -3.64
CA VAL A 14 -1.67 6.90 -3.33
C VAL A 14 -1.86 7.33 -1.87
N ILE A 15 -1.25 6.60 -0.92
CA ILE A 15 -1.35 6.94 0.51
C ILE A 15 -0.71 8.30 0.79
N SER A 16 0.47 8.57 0.23
CA SER A 16 1.19 9.83 0.43
C SER A 16 0.39 11.02 -0.12
N ALA A 17 -0.13 10.88 -1.35
CA ALA A 17 -0.96 11.90 -1.98
C ALA A 17 -2.23 12.18 -1.18
N SER A 18 -2.93 11.13 -0.70
CA SER A 18 -4.12 11.31 0.12
C SER A 18 -3.84 11.92 1.50
N ASN A 19 -2.62 11.79 2.01
CA ASN A 19 -2.18 12.42 3.26
C ASN A 19 -1.60 13.82 3.04
N GLY A 20 -1.53 14.34 1.81
CA GLY A 20 -0.91 15.62 1.49
C GLY A 20 0.61 15.64 1.70
N GLN A 21 1.27 14.49 1.59
CA GLN A 21 2.70 14.33 1.84
C GLN A 21 3.48 13.99 0.57
N PRO A 22 4.75 14.42 0.48
CA PRO A 22 5.62 13.96 -0.61
C PRO A 22 5.88 12.45 -0.49
N ALA A 23 5.89 11.78 -1.64
CA ALA A 23 6.32 10.39 -1.74
C ALA A 23 7.78 10.28 -1.21
N GLY A 24 8.04 9.30 -0.35
CA GLY A 24 9.34 9.12 0.30
C GLY A 24 9.47 9.73 1.70
N SER A 25 8.44 10.39 2.22
CA SER A 25 8.37 10.84 3.63
C SER A 25 7.98 9.74 4.63
N CYS A 26 8.03 8.47 4.21
CA CYS A 26 7.71 7.32 5.04
C CYS A 26 8.70 6.18 4.84
N ALA A 27 8.92 5.40 5.90
CA ALA A 27 9.70 4.18 5.91
C ALA A 27 8.79 2.95 5.85
N ILE A 28 9.07 2.02 4.95
CA ILE A 28 8.36 0.75 4.87
C ILE A 28 8.81 -0.13 6.04
N ARG A 29 7.89 -0.48 6.94
CA ARG A 29 8.16 -1.38 8.06
C ARG A 29 7.92 -2.83 7.69
N SER A 30 6.87 -3.06 6.92
CA SER A 30 6.58 -4.38 6.35
C SER A 30 5.75 -4.24 5.08
N ALA A 31 5.97 -5.16 4.14
CA ALA A 31 5.13 -5.35 2.96
C ALA A 31 5.06 -6.85 2.66
N LYS A 32 3.84 -7.38 2.56
CA LYS A 32 3.60 -8.80 2.29
C LYS A 32 2.68 -8.95 1.08
N PHE A 33 3.22 -9.52 0.02
CA PHE A 33 2.52 -9.83 -1.22
C PHE A 33 1.89 -11.20 -1.11
N LEU A 34 0.56 -11.23 -0.96
CA LEU A 34 -0.19 -12.45 -0.67
C LEU A 34 -0.61 -13.16 -1.96
N HIS A 35 -1.00 -12.38 -2.97
CA HIS A 35 -1.49 -12.88 -4.25
C HIS A 35 -1.01 -11.97 -5.39
N PRO A 36 -0.77 -12.50 -6.60
CA PRO A 36 -0.32 -11.70 -7.73
C PRO A 36 -1.43 -10.77 -8.21
N VAL A 37 -1.04 -9.54 -8.57
CA VAL A 37 -1.90 -8.57 -9.24
C VAL A 37 -1.58 -8.54 -10.74
N ARG A 38 -2.60 -8.40 -11.58
CA ARG A 38 -2.49 -8.35 -13.03
C ARG A 38 -2.79 -6.94 -13.56
N PRO A 39 -2.19 -6.54 -14.69
CA PRO A 39 -2.65 -5.35 -15.40
C PRO A 39 -4.15 -5.43 -15.69
N GLY A 40 -4.88 -4.34 -15.41
CA GLY A 40 -6.34 -4.27 -15.55
C GLY A 40 -7.13 -4.58 -14.27
N ASP A 41 -6.50 -5.12 -13.22
CA ASP A 41 -7.18 -5.35 -11.95
C ASP A 41 -7.55 -4.03 -11.26
N GLY A 42 -8.81 -3.91 -10.83
CA GLY A 42 -9.25 -2.85 -9.93
C GLY A 42 -8.83 -3.17 -8.51
N MET A 43 -7.90 -2.37 -7.97
CA MET A 43 -7.39 -2.56 -6.61
C MET A 43 -7.92 -1.47 -5.66
N VAL A 44 -8.51 -1.90 -4.55
CA VAL A 44 -8.91 -1.03 -3.45
C VAL A 44 -7.78 -1.00 -2.43
N ILE A 45 -7.41 0.20 -1.97
CA ILE A 45 -6.40 0.44 -0.95
C ILE A 45 -7.10 1.04 0.27
N GLU A 46 -7.00 0.35 1.39
CA GLU A 46 -7.48 0.81 2.69
C GLU A 46 -6.28 1.07 3.59
N TRP A 47 -6.25 2.22 4.25
CA TRP A 47 -5.27 2.50 5.29
C TRP A 47 -5.89 3.35 6.39
N SER A 48 -5.32 3.25 7.58
CA SER A 48 -5.67 4.12 8.70
C SER A 48 -4.41 4.71 9.32
N PRO A 49 -4.40 6.03 9.59
CA PRO A 49 -3.33 6.63 10.38
C PRO A 49 -3.42 6.15 11.82
N SER A 50 -2.26 5.86 12.42
CA SER A 50 -2.16 5.53 13.84
C SER A 50 -1.54 6.71 14.62
N PRO A 51 -1.95 6.93 15.89
CA PRO A 51 -1.39 7.99 16.74
C PRO A 51 0.13 7.88 16.96
N ASN A 52 0.70 6.68 16.82
CA ASN A 52 2.12 6.40 17.01
C ASN A 52 2.99 6.62 15.75
N GLY A 53 2.42 7.15 14.68
CA GLY A 53 3.13 7.38 13.42
C GLY A 53 3.25 6.16 12.50
N GLU A 54 2.66 5.01 12.88
CA GLU A 54 2.65 3.79 12.06
C GLU A 54 1.30 3.59 11.35
N SER A 55 1.24 3.73 10.03
CA SER A 55 0.01 3.50 9.27
C SER A 55 0.00 2.09 8.68
N ARG A 56 -1.04 1.31 8.96
CA ARG A 56 -1.25 0.00 8.34
C ARG A 56 -2.08 0.15 7.09
N PHE A 57 -1.75 -0.64 6.07
CA PHE A 57 -2.51 -0.66 4.83
C PHE A 57 -2.84 -2.09 4.41
N THR A 58 -3.98 -2.23 3.74
CA THR A 58 -4.47 -3.46 3.13
C THR A 58 -4.96 -3.14 1.72
N CYS A 59 -4.56 -3.97 0.76
CA CYS A 59 -5.01 -3.86 -0.63
C CYS A 59 -5.79 -5.10 -1.04
N ARG A 60 -6.89 -4.91 -1.78
CA ARG A 60 -7.74 -5.98 -2.28
C ARG A 60 -8.02 -5.84 -3.78
N VAL A 61 -8.14 -6.97 -4.46
CA VAL A 61 -8.73 -7.08 -5.81
C VAL A 61 -9.97 -7.94 -5.67
N GLY A 62 -11.16 -7.34 -5.87
CA GLY A 62 -12.41 -7.93 -5.40
C GLY A 62 -12.34 -8.24 -3.90
N ASP A 63 -12.65 -9.47 -3.51
CA ASP A 63 -12.57 -9.93 -2.10
C ASP A 63 -11.19 -10.47 -1.70
N THR A 64 -10.26 -10.58 -2.65
CA THR A 64 -8.94 -11.17 -2.41
C THR A 64 -7.98 -10.12 -1.89
N ARG A 65 -7.42 -10.33 -0.69
CA ARG A 65 -6.31 -9.52 -0.18
C ARG A 65 -5.05 -9.82 -0.96
N VAL A 66 -4.47 -8.83 -1.63
CA VAL A 66 -3.29 -9.01 -2.50
C VAL A 66 -2.01 -8.50 -1.86
N LEU A 67 -2.10 -7.46 -1.02
CA LEU A 67 -0.97 -6.84 -0.37
C LEU A 67 -1.40 -6.31 1.01
N THR A 68 -0.55 -6.48 2.01
CA THR A 68 -0.71 -5.87 3.34
C THR A 68 0.62 -5.32 3.81
N GLY A 69 0.61 -4.31 4.65
CA GLY A 69 1.85 -3.76 5.18
C GLY A 69 1.66 -2.64 6.19
N SER A 70 2.79 -2.05 6.56
CA SER A 70 2.86 -0.91 7.47
C SER A 70 3.94 0.07 7.02
N LEU A 71 3.64 1.35 7.21
CA LEU A 71 4.50 2.49 6.95
C LEU A 71 4.73 3.21 8.27
N ALA A 72 5.94 3.66 8.54
CA ALA A 72 6.23 4.62 9.61
C ALA A 72 6.56 5.98 8.99
N ARG A 73 6.19 7.06 9.67
CA ARG A 73 6.77 8.38 9.39
C ARG A 73 8.16 8.53 9.99
#